data_AF-A0ABD0NBN0-F1
#
_entry.id   AF-A0ABD0NBN0-F1
#
_cell.length_a   1.000
_cell.length_b   1.000
_cell.length_c   1.000
_cell.angle_alpha   90.00
_cell.angle_beta   90.00
_cell.angle_gamma   90.00
#
_symmetry.space_group_name_H-M   'P 1'
#
loop_
_entity.id
_entity.type
_entity.pdbx_description
1 polymer ?
#
loop_
_entity_poly.entity_id
_entity_poly.type
_entity_poly.pdbx_seq_one_letter_code
_entity_poly.pdbx_strand_id
1 'polypeptide(L)' 'LWLALARLETYENARRVLNKARENIPTDRHIWITAAKLEEANGNTQMVEKIIDRAITSLRANGVEINREQWIQ' A
#
# COMPACT_ATOMS: atom_id res chain seq x y z
N LEU A 1 11.65 5.96 -3.82
CA LEU A 1 12.62 5.55 -2.77
C LEU A 1 11.98 4.79 -1.59
N TRP A 2 10.69 5.01 -1.27
CA TRP A 2 9.99 4.33 -0.16
C TRP A 2 9.84 2.81 -0.32
N LEU A 3 9.57 2.34 -1.53
CA LEU A 3 9.31 0.92 -1.81
C LEU A 3 10.56 0.03 -1.62
N ALA A 4 11.72 0.51 -2.02
CA ALA A 4 12.98 -0.22 -1.84
C ALA A 4 13.34 -0.33 -0.35
N LEU A 5 13.12 0.76 0.40
CA LEU A 5 13.41 0.82 1.83
C LEU A 5 12.50 -0.11 2.63
N ALA A 6 11.20 -0.15 2.32
CA ALA A 6 10.27 -1.10 2.94
C ALA A 6 10.59 -2.58 2.67
N ARG A 7 11.28 -2.90 1.57
CA ARG A 7 11.69 -4.29 1.23
C ARG A 7 12.96 -4.75 1.94
N LEU A 8 13.78 -3.82 2.42
CA LEU A 8 15.06 -4.08 3.09
C LEU A 8 14.95 -4.04 4.62
N GLU A 9 13.84 -3.51 5.15
CA GLU A 9 13.59 -3.33 6.57
C GLU A 9 12.83 -4.50 7.20
N THR A 10 12.87 -4.59 8.53
CA THR A 10 12.01 -5.52 9.29
C THR A 10 10.54 -5.15 9.14
N TYR A 11 9.64 -6.10 9.37
CA TYR A 11 8.19 -5.87 9.24
C TYR A 11 7.69 -4.60 9.97
N GLU A 12 8.11 -4.38 11.22
CA GLU A 12 7.69 -3.20 11.98
C GLU A 12 8.16 -1.89 11.34
N ASN A 13 9.42 -1.84 10.89
CA ASN A 13 9.97 -0.67 10.24
C ASN A 13 9.37 -0.46 8.84
N ALA A 14 9.22 -1.52 8.06
CA ALA A 14 8.56 -1.49 6.75
C ALA A 14 7.13 -0.94 6.87
N ARG A 15 6.39 -1.33 7.91
CA ARG A 15 5.06 -0.81 8.21
C ARG A 15 5.08 0.69 8.53
N ARG A 16 6.04 1.17 9.33
CA ARG A 16 6.23 2.60 9.62
C ARG A 16 6.58 3.40 8.37
N VAL A 17 7.49 2.89 7.56
CA VAL A 17 7.93 3.49 6.29
C VAL A 17 6.75 3.60 5.33
N LEU A 18 5.93 2.56 5.19
CA LEU A 18 4.75 2.56 4.33
C LEU A 18 3.63 3.44 4.86
N ASN A 19 3.46 3.58 6.18
CA ASN A 19 2.53 4.55 6.77
C ASN A 19 2.96 5.98 6.41
N LYS A 20 4.25 6.31 6.59
CA LYS A 20 4.78 7.62 6.24
C LYS A 20 4.68 7.90 4.73
N ALA A 21 4.92 6.88 3.90
CA ALA A 21 4.75 6.99 2.46
C ALA A 21 3.29 7.29 2.07
N ARG A 22 2.30 6.68 2.75
CA ARG A 22 0.86 6.96 2.54
C ARG A 22 0.46 8.38 2.92
N GLU A 23 1.02 8.92 4.00
CA GLU A 23 0.75 10.31 4.41
C GLU A 23 1.34 11.33 3.43
N ASN A 24 2.51 11.04 2.85
CA ASN A 24 3.18 11.95 1.93
C ASN A 24 2.67 11.84 0.49
N ILE A 25 2.30 10.62 0.05
CA ILE A 25 1.89 10.33 -1.33
C ILE A 25 0.66 9.40 -1.29
N PRO A 26 -0.52 9.92 -0.90
CA PRO A 26 -1.73 9.11 -0.81
C PRO A 26 -2.26 8.64 -2.17
N THR A 27 -1.81 9.28 -3.26
CA THR A 27 -2.25 9.04 -4.65
C THR A 27 -1.54 7.86 -5.32
N ASP A 28 -0.46 7.33 -4.73
CA ASP A 28 0.31 6.25 -5.34
C ASP A 28 -0.18 4.88 -4.89
N ARG A 29 -0.82 4.15 -5.82
CA ARG A 29 -1.30 2.78 -5.61
C ARG A 29 -0.19 1.78 -5.28
N HIS A 30 1.05 1.99 -5.72
CA HIS A 30 2.13 1.04 -5.46
C HIS A 30 2.47 0.96 -3.97
N ILE A 31 2.31 2.06 -3.23
CA ILE A 31 2.52 2.09 -1.77
C ILE A 31 1.49 1.20 -1.08
N TRP A 32 0.22 1.29 -1.51
CA TRP A 32 -0.87 0.47 -0.99
C TRP A 32 -0.69 -1.01 -1.32
N ILE A 33 -0.35 -1.34 -2.58
CA ILE A 33 -0.07 -2.71 -3.01
C ILE A 33 1.12 -3.29 -2.25
N THR A 34 2.16 -2.49 -2.01
CA THR A 34 3.34 -2.95 -1.25
C THR A 34 3.02 -3.18 0.22
N ALA A 35 2.14 -2.35 0.82
CA ALA A 35 1.64 -2.58 2.17
C ALA A 35 0.79 -3.86 2.27
N ALA A 36 -0.07 -4.11 1.29
CA ALA A 36 -0.81 -5.36 1.19
C ALA A 36 0.14 -6.58 1.08
N LYS A 37 1.13 -6.53 0.18
CA LYS A 37 2.13 -7.60 0.03
C LYS A 37 2.96 -7.84 1.30
N LEU A 38 3.26 -6.78 2.05
CA LEU A 38 3.97 -6.90 3.34
C LEU A 38 3.12 -7.66 4.38
N GLU A 39 1.83 -7.32 4.51
CA GLU A 39 0.94 -8.03 5.43
C GLU A 39 0.69 -9.47 4.98
N GLU A 40 0.56 -9.71 3.68
CA GLU A 40 0.44 -11.06 3.10
C GLU A 40 1.67 -11.93 3.41
N ALA A 41 2.88 -11.41 3.19
CA ALA A 41 4.13 -12.10 3.46
C ALA A 41 4.31 -12.47 4.95
N ASN A 42 3.66 -11.73 5.84
CA ASN A 42 3.66 -11.98 7.28
C ASN A 42 2.46 -12.80 7.79
N GLY A 43 1.61 -13.31 6.89
CA GLY A 43 0.45 -14.14 7.24
C GLY A 43 -0.77 -13.36 7.73
N ASN A 44 -0.76 -12.02 7.63
CA ASN A 44 -1.86 -11.14 8.03
C ASN A 44 -2.85 -10.90 6.88
N THR A 45 -3.36 -11.97 6.27
CA THR A 45 -4.28 -11.89 5.12
C THR A 45 -5.57 -11.11 5.41
N GLN A 46 -6.08 -11.14 6.65
CA GLN A 46 -7.24 -10.31 7.05
C GLN A 46 -6.95 -8.80 6.98
N MET A 47 -5.69 -8.41 7.15
CA MET A 47 -5.29 -7.01 7.07
C MET A 47 -5.13 -6.55 5.62
N VAL A 48 -4.81 -7.47 4.70
CA VAL A 48 -4.68 -7.20 3.27
C VAL A 48 -5.96 -6.61 2.70
N GLU A 49 -7.12 -7.27 2.92
CA GLU A 49 -8.41 -6.76 2.44
C GLU A 49 -8.70 -5.36 2.97
N LYS A 50 -8.48 -5.13 4.27
CA LYS A 50 -8.68 -3.81 4.90
C LYS A 50 -7.78 -2.73 4.31
N ILE A 51 -6.55 -3.08 3.93
CA ILE A 51 -5.60 -2.14 3.30
C ILE A 51 -6.06 -1.80 1.88
N ILE A 52 -6.50 -2.78 1.10
CA ILE A 52 -6.98 -2.57 -0.27
C ILE A 52 -8.24 -1.69 -0.27
N ASP A 53 -9.18 -1.93 0.65
CA ASP A 53 -10.41 -1.15 0.74
C ASP A 53 -10.14 0.33 1.11
N ARG A 54 -9.18 0.54 2.02
CA ARG A 54 -8.67 1.89 2.35
C ARG A 54 -7.94 2.54 1.19
N ALA A 55 -7.18 1.77 0.42
CA ALA A 55 -6.49 2.26 -0.76
C ALA A 55 -7.49 2.80 -1.78
N ILE A 56 -8.53 2.02 -2.10
CA ILE A 56 -9.59 2.42 -3.05
C ILE A 56 -10.29 3.68 -2.55
N THR A 57 -10.65 3.74 -1.27
CA THR A 57 -11.30 4.89 -0.66
C THR A 57 -10.42 6.14 -0.74
N SER A 58 -9.14 6.02 -0.37
CA SER A 58 -8.18 7.12 -0.39
C SER A 58 -7.89 7.61 -1.81
N LEU A 59 -7.68 6.70 -2.76
CA LEU A 59 -7.42 7.04 -4.16
C LEU A 59 -8.62 7.74 -4.80
N ARG A 60 -9.84 7.26 -4.56
CA ARG A 60 -11.07 7.94 -4.99
C ARG A 60 -11.21 9.33 -4.37
N ALA A 61 -10.93 9.46 -3.07
CA ALA A 61 -11.00 10.74 -2.37
C ALA A 61 -9.99 11.77 -2.92
N ASN A 62 -8.85 11.30 -3.44
CA ASN A 62 -7.85 12.15 -4.09
C ASN A 62 -8.07 12.32 -5.61
N GLY A 63 -9.20 11.86 -6.15
CA GLY A 63 -9.53 12.01 -7.58
C GLY A 63 -8.70 11.14 -8.52
N VAL A 64 -8.04 10.09 -8.02
CA VAL A 64 -7.27 9.15 -8.84
C VAL A 64 -8.22 8.16 -9.50
N GLU A 65 -8.23 8.12 -10.83
CA GLU A 65 -9.01 7.13 -11.58
C GLU A 65 -8.49 5.71 -11.34
N ILE A 66 -9.37 4.85 -10.83
CA ILE A 66 -9.08 3.43 -10.57
C ILE A 66 -9.35 2.66 -11.86
N ASN A 67 -8.33 2.57 -12.71
CA ASN A 67 -8.40 1.83 -13.97
C ASN A 67 -8.08 0.35 -13.76
N ARG A 68 -9.03 -0.54 -14.08
CA ARG A 68 -8.86 -2.00 -13.92
C ARG A 68 -7.57 -2.54 -14.52
N GLU A 69 -7.19 -2.07 -15.70
CA GLU A 69 -5.96 -2.48 -16.39
C GLU A 69 -4.71 -2.15 -15.57
N GLN A 70 -4.69 -1.01 -14.90
CA GLN A 70 -3.59 -0.58 -14.04
C GLN A 70 -3.48 -1.35 -12.72
N TRP A 71 -4.53 -2.08 -12.33
CA TRP A 71 -4.57 -2.89 -11.12
C TRP A 71 -4.31 -4.37 -11.37
N ILE A 72 -4.50 -4.84 -12.61
CA ILE A 72 -4.37 -6.26 -12.99
C ILE A 72 -3.07 -6.52 -13.79
N GLN A 73 -2.43 -5.48 -14.34
CA GLN A 73 -1.07 -5.58 -14.91
C GLN A 73 -0.02 -5.98 -13.86
#